data_AF-A0A1S7LF55-F1
#
_entry.id   AF-A0A1S7LF55-F1
#
_cell.length_a   1.000
_cell.length_b   1.000
_cell.length_c   1.000
_cell.angle_alpha   90.00
_cell.angle_beta   90.00
_cell.angle_gamma   90.00
#
_symmetry.space_group_name_H-M   'P 1'
#
loop_
_entity.id
_entity.type
_entity.pdbx_description
1 polymer ?
#
loop_
_entity_poly.entity_id
_entity_poly.type
_entity_poly.pdbx_seq_one_letter_code
_entity_poly.pdbx_strand_id
1 'polypeptide(L)'
;MAASKDLNDPSIYAEGLYLAALASEKTSVVQWLTGLDEPESDPLYTWHSYFADRLMELAPRPELGFRPRSNQPPAAPKIGRNDPCPCGSGKKFKQCHIDDAEAVSWKLGSPTPAIRAVAISRVVHELDREALDEIPRDLLSDLPKSEMAVAYHDMGEMVEGIDLLDEVLDGPREEEFLLYDYWLARFAEWLVEADRPKEAEDFLLDEYDNPRAVEAHQVAQKLAAFYLDQGDPDNAETWVNVTLEQDGENPFNYYLQGLMHHSMESWEKAIAGYEKALNYADNYREQEREAMVEMLQEALERAKAQQPVEETEEA
;
A
#
# COMPACT_ATOMS: atom_id res chain seq x y z
N MET A 1 -9.22 -27.39 15.08
CA MET A 1 -9.32 -26.01 15.60
C MET A 1 -8.86 -25.11 14.48
N ALA A 2 -9.66 -24.10 14.12
CA ALA A 2 -9.12 -22.99 13.35
C ALA A 2 -7.94 -22.38 14.12
N ALA A 3 -6.88 -21.99 13.42
CA ALA A 3 -5.76 -21.32 14.06
C ALA A 3 -6.20 -19.89 14.40
N SER A 4 -6.18 -19.53 15.68
CA SER A 4 -6.50 -18.16 16.09
C SER A 4 -5.47 -17.17 15.53
N LYS A 5 -5.91 -15.95 15.28
CA LYS A 5 -5.11 -14.87 14.68
C LYS A 5 -4.00 -14.44 15.66
N ASP A 6 -2.75 -14.41 15.19
CA ASP A 6 -1.61 -13.99 16.03
C ASP A 6 -1.51 -12.46 16.11
N LEU A 7 -2.04 -11.88 17.18
CA LEU A 7 -2.03 -10.43 17.42
C LEU A 7 -0.64 -9.84 17.70
N ASN A 8 0.42 -10.67 17.74
CA ASN A 8 1.80 -10.19 17.76
C ASN A 8 2.29 -9.76 16.37
N ASP A 9 1.62 -10.22 15.31
CA ASP A 9 1.90 -9.78 13.95
C ASP A 9 1.29 -8.37 13.75
N PRO A 10 2.10 -7.34 13.43
CA PRO A 10 1.61 -5.98 13.21
C PRO A 10 0.49 -5.87 12.18
N SER A 11 0.55 -6.68 11.11
CA SER A 11 -0.44 -6.68 10.04
C SER A 11 -1.76 -7.27 10.50
N ILE A 12 -1.72 -8.37 11.27
CA ILE A 12 -2.92 -8.95 11.89
C ILE A 12 -3.52 -7.98 12.92
N TYR A 13 -2.68 -7.28 13.69
CA TYR A 13 -3.17 -6.29 14.64
C TYR A 13 -3.86 -5.11 13.93
N ALA A 14 -3.26 -4.58 12.86
CA ALA A 14 -3.88 -3.54 12.04
C ALA A 14 -5.22 -4.01 11.43
N GLU A 15 -5.29 -5.25 10.91
CA GLU A 15 -6.52 -5.88 10.42
C GLU A 15 -7.59 -5.96 11.52
N GLY A 16 -7.22 -6.37 12.73
CA GLY A 16 -8.14 -6.44 13.86
C GLY A 16 -8.69 -5.08 14.28
N LEU A 17 -7.87 -4.02 14.21
CA LEU A 17 -8.31 -2.65 14.50
C LEU A 17 -9.27 -2.12 13.44
N TYR A 18 -8.95 -2.36 12.16
CA TYR A 18 -9.81 -2.06 11.02
C TYR A 18 -11.18 -2.75 11.17
N LEU A 19 -11.20 -4.06 11.39
CA LEU A 19 -12.45 -4.81 11.58
C LEU A 19 -13.24 -4.32 12.79
N ALA A 20 -12.56 -4.01 13.89
CA ALA A 20 -13.22 -3.49 15.09
C ALA A 20 -13.75 -2.06 14.94
N ALA A 21 -13.22 -1.27 14.00
CA ALA A 21 -13.76 0.05 13.66
C ALA A 21 -15.13 -0.08 12.98
N LEU A 22 -15.26 -1.05 12.07
CA LEU A 22 -16.49 -1.30 11.29
C LEU A 22 -17.50 -2.20 11.99
N ALA A 23 -17.05 -3.02 12.94
CA ALA A 23 -17.91 -3.98 13.62
C ALA A 23 -19.01 -3.27 14.43
N SER A 24 -20.26 -3.67 14.16
CA SER A 24 -21.43 -3.30 14.96
C SER A 24 -21.51 -4.10 16.26
N GLU A 25 -21.01 -5.34 16.26
CA GLU A 25 -21.07 -6.25 17.38
C GLU A 25 -19.71 -6.86 17.70
N LYS A 26 -19.44 -7.01 19.01
CA LYS A 26 -18.25 -7.67 19.52
C LYS A 26 -18.08 -9.09 19.00
N THR A 27 -19.19 -9.83 18.84
CA THR A 27 -19.17 -11.23 18.42
C THR A 27 -18.46 -11.42 17.09
N SER A 28 -18.67 -10.52 16.12
CA SER A 28 -18.00 -10.57 14.81
C SER A 28 -16.47 -10.48 14.93
N VAL A 29 -15.96 -9.65 15.85
CA VAL A 29 -14.53 -9.53 16.11
C VAL A 29 -13.99 -10.81 16.76
N VAL A 30 -14.75 -11.44 17.67
CA VAL A 30 -14.37 -12.73 18.27
C VAL A 30 -14.36 -13.86 17.25
N GLN A 31 -15.36 -13.92 16.36
CA GLN A 31 -15.42 -14.88 15.26
C GLN A 31 -14.20 -14.74 14.34
N TRP A 32 -13.83 -13.51 13.96
CA TRP A 32 -12.61 -13.29 13.18
C TRP A 32 -11.34 -13.70 13.92
N LEU A 33 -11.20 -13.35 15.21
CA LEU A 33 -10.04 -13.71 16.03
C LEU A 33 -9.83 -15.23 16.11
N THR A 34 -10.92 -15.97 16.24
CA THR A 34 -10.89 -17.42 16.47
C THR A 34 -10.98 -18.23 15.18
N GLY A 35 -11.55 -17.66 14.11
CA GLY A 35 -11.93 -18.36 12.89
C GLY A 35 -13.07 -19.36 13.10
N LEU A 36 -13.91 -19.18 14.13
CA LEU A 36 -15.02 -20.06 14.48
C LEU A 36 -16.36 -19.34 14.32
N ASP A 37 -17.36 -20.03 13.76
CA ASP A 37 -18.74 -19.53 13.68
C ASP A 37 -19.39 -19.46 15.07
N GLU A 38 -19.11 -20.44 15.93
CA GLU A 38 -19.56 -20.51 17.33
C GLU A 38 -18.37 -20.28 18.28
N PRO A 39 -17.94 -19.03 18.50
CA PRO A 39 -16.73 -18.71 19.23
C PRO A 39 -16.79 -19.13 20.71
N GLU A 40 -17.98 -19.27 21.30
CA GLU A 40 -18.16 -19.71 22.69
C GLU A 40 -17.65 -21.13 22.94
N SER A 41 -17.51 -21.93 21.88
CA SER A 41 -16.93 -23.27 21.93
C SER A 41 -15.40 -23.28 22.10
N ASP A 42 -14.75 -22.14 21.90
CA ASP A 42 -13.30 -22.01 22.04
C ASP A 42 -12.87 -22.10 23.51
N PRO A 43 -11.91 -22.99 23.85
CA PRO A 43 -11.34 -23.06 25.19
C PRO A 43 -10.74 -21.75 25.70
N LEU A 44 -10.36 -20.83 24.80
CA LEU A 44 -9.83 -19.51 25.13
C LEU A 44 -10.85 -18.37 24.91
N TYR A 45 -12.15 -18.68 24.77
CA TYR A 45 -13.19 -17.69 24.46
C TYR A 45 -13.14 -16.45 25.35
N THR A 46 -12.97 -16.63 26.66
CA THR A 46 -12.86 -15.49 27.62
C THR A 46 -11.73 -14.52 27.27
N TRP A 47 -10.62 -15.02 26.73
CA TRP A 47 -9.49 -14.21 26.29
C TRP A 47 -9.74 -13.57 24.92
N HIS A 48 -10.27 -14.30 23.94
CA HIS A 48 -10.60 -13.72 22.64
C HIS A 48 -11.71 -12.67 22.75
N SER A 49 -12.66 -12.88 23.65
CA SER A 49 -13.67 -11.89 24.06
C SER A 49 -13.02 -10.65 24.67
N TYR A 50 -12.02 -10.80 25.53
CA TYR A 50 -11.24 -9.67 26.06
C TYR A 50 -10.45 -8.94 24.96
N PHE A 51 -9.86 -9.64 23.98
CA PHE A 51 -9.18 -8.97 22.86
C PHE A 51 -10.11 -8.25 21.93
N ALA A 52 -11.31 -8.80 21.68
CA ALA A 52 -12.32 -8.09 20.93
C ALA A 52 -12.70 -6.76 21.61
N ASP A 53 -12.89 -6.75 22.93
CA ASP A 53 -13.13 -5.49 23.67
C ASP A 53 -11.96 -4.51 23.48
N ARG A 54 -10.73 -4.99 23.64
CA ARG A 54 -9.52 -4.16 23.49
C ARG A 54 -9.39 -3.60 22.07
N LEU A 55 -9.63 -4.40 21.04
CA LEU A 55 -9.61 -3.96 19.65
C LEU A 55 -10.69 -2.90 19.42
N MET A 56 -11.92 -3.11 19.92
CA MET A 56 -13.01 -2.14 19.80
C MET A 56 -12.75 -0.82 20.54
N GLU A 57 -12.05 -0.86 21.67
CA GLU A 57 -11.63 0.33 22.43
C GLU A 57 -10.53 1.12 21.72
N LEU A 58 -9.60 0.40 21.08
CA LEU A 58 -8.43 0.97 20.40
C LEU A 58 -8.66 1.29 18.91
N ALA A 59 -9.78 0.83 18.35
CA ALA A 59 -10.11 0.99 16.94
C ALA A 59 -10.09 2.48 16.52
N PRO A 60 -9.56 2.79 15.33
CA PRO A 60 -9.59 4.14 14.78
C PRO A 60 -11.04 4.47 14.37
N ARG A 61 -11.71 5.32 15.15
CA ARG A 61 -13.11 5.71 14.93
C ARG A 61 -13.20 6.99 14.10
N PRO A 62 -13.78 6.98 12.88
CA PRO A 62 -13.92 8.18 12.05
C PRO A 62 -14.59 9.33 12.81
N GLU A 63 -15.66 9.03 13.55
CA GLU A 63 -16.44 10.01 14.31
C GLU A 63 -15.66 10.69 15.46
N LEU A 64 -14.46 10.17 15.78
CA LEU A 64 -13.54 10.72 16.78
C LEU A 64 -12.24 11.25 16.16
N GLY A 65 -12.19 11.45 14.83
CA GLY A 65 -10.96 11.79 14.12
C GLY A 65 -9.90 10.70 14.26
N PHE A 66 -10.32 9.44 14.15
CA PHE A 66 -9.53 8.22 14.31
C PHE A 66 -8.84 8.03 15.66
N ARG A 67 -9.31 8.73 16.70
CA ARG A 67 -8.84 8.52 18.07
C ARG A 67 -9.53 7.30 18.71
N PRO A 68 -8.82 6.53 19.55
CA PRO A 68 -9.42 5.43 20.29
C PRO A 68 -10.40 5.94 21.36
N ARG A 69 -11.40 5.14 21.70
CA ARG A 69 -12.37 5.48 22.78
C ARG A 69 -11.70 5.46 24.15
N SER A 70 -10.80 4.52 24.39
CA SER A 70 -10.06 4.40 25.64
C SER A 70 -8.70 3.74 25.42
N ASN A 71 -7.67 4.32 26.01
CA ASN A 71 -6.34 3.71 26.07
C ASN A 71 -6.14 2.85 27.33
N GLN A 72 -7.05 2.90 28.30
CA GLN A 72 -6.91 2.14 29.56
C GLN A 72 -7.40 0.71 29.37
N PRO A 73 -6.54 -0.32 29.58
CA PRO A 73 -6.97 -1.70 29.49
C PRO A 73 -7.85 -2.10 30.68
N PRO A 74 -9.01 -2.76 30.46
CA PRO A 74 -9.71 -3.47 31.52
C PRO A 74 -8.83 -4.56 32.14
N ALA A 75 -9.25 -5.07 33.30
CA ALA A 75 -8.54 -6.15 33.97
C ALA A 75 -8.55 -7.42 33.09
N ALA A 76 -7.36 -7.86 32.67
CA ALA A 76 -7.21 -9.04 31.85
C ALA A 76 -7.66 -10.32 32.61
N PRO A 77 -8.22 -11.32 31.92
CA PRO A 77 -8.52 -12.62 32.51
C PRO A 77 -7.27 -13.26 33.14
N LYS A 78 -7.47 -14.23 34.04
CA LYS A 78 -6.35 -15.01 34.58
C LYS A 78 -5.93 -16.07 33.57
N ILE A 79 -4.62 -16.33 33.49
CA ILE A 79 -4.07 -17.41 32.66
C ILE A 79 -2.97 -18.17 33.40
N GLY A 80 -2.96 -19.48 33.25
CA GLY A 80 -1.91 -20.35 33.76
C GLY A 80 -0.65 -20.25 32.90
N ARG A 81 0.51 -20.27 33.57
CA ARG A 81 1.84 -20.21 32.95
C ARG A 81 2.06 -21.24 31.82
N ASN A 82 1.47 -22.44 31.93
CA ASN A 82 1.63 -23.52 30.95
C ASN A 82 0.48 -23.63 29.94
N ASP A 83 -0.56 -22.80 30.08
CA ASP A 83 -1.71 -22.82 29.19
C ASP A 83 -1.30 -22.32 27.79
N PRO A 84 -2.06 -22.67 26.73
CA PRO A 84 -1.88 -22.06 25.41
C PRO A 84 -1.96 -20.54 25.51
N CYS A 85 -1.06 -19.87 24.80
CA CYS A 85 -1.01 -18.41 24.80
C CYS A 85 -2.20 -17.85 24.02
N PRO A 86 -2.98 -16.91 24.59
CA PRO A 86 -4.21 -16.46 23.97
C PRO A 86 -3.97 -15.50 22.81
N CYS A 87 -2.77 -14.96 22.64
CA CYS A 87 -2.45 -14.02 21.56
C CYS A 87 -2.53 -14.62 20.14
N GLY A 88 -2.71 -15.94 20.00
CA GLY A 88 -2.78 -16.63 18.70
C GLY A 88 -1.46 -17.21 18.21
N SER A 89 -0.34 -16.96 18.88
CA SER A 89 1.00 -17.45 18.46
C SER A 89 1.20 -18.97 18.49
N GLY A 90 0.25 -19.74 19.02
CA GLY A 90 0.35 -21.20 19.20
C GLY A 90 1.35 -21.67 20.27
N LYS A 91 2.05 -20.76 20.95
CA LYS A 91 3.03 -21.09 22.02
C LYS A 91 2.33 -21.26 23.38
N LYS A 92 3.02 -21.80 24.39
CA LYS A 92 2.55 -21.70 25.79
C LYS A 92 2.72 -20.28 26.30
N PHE A 93 1.88 -19.83 27.23
CA PHE A 93 1.93 -18.46 27.77
C PHE A 93 3.34 -18.08 28.27
N LYS A 94 4.01 -19.00 28.98
CA LYS A 94 5.38 -18.77 29.46
C LYS A 94 6.48 -18.66 28.40
N GLN A 95 6.20 -19.13 27.19
CA GLN A 95 7.16 -19.10 26.07
C GLN A 95 6.86 -17.95 25.11
N CYS A 96 5.86 -17.12 25.44
CA CYS A 96 5.39 -16.04 24.59
C CYS A 96 5.40 -14.70 25.34
N HIS A 97 4.68 -14.60 26.46
CA HIS A 97 4.43 -13.32 27.16
C HIS A 97 4.83 -13.34 28.64
N ILE A 98 5.62 -14.31 29.08
CA ILE A 98 6.33 -14.24 30.37
C ILE A 98 7.80 -14.06 30.04
N ASP A 99 8.40 -13.00 30.58
CA ASP A 99 9.83 -12.75 30.46
C ASP A 99 10.65 -13.50 31.54
N ASP A 100 11.97 -13.38 31.46
CA ASP A 100 12.89 -14.05 32.39
C ASP A 100 12.72 -13.60 33.87
N ALA A 101 12.06 -12.47 34.11
CA ALA A 101 11.76 -11.96 35.46
C ALA A 101 10.41 -12.48 36.00
N GLU A 102 9.77 -13.42 35.31
CA GLU A 102 8.38 -13.86 35.53
C GLU A 102 7.35 -12.72 35.46
N ALA A 103 7.72 -11.58 34.84
CA ALA A 103 6.80 -10.49 34.61
C ALA A 103 5.95 -10.77 33.36
N VAL A 104 4.66 -10.42 33.44
CA VAL A 104 3.76 -10.54 32.30
C VAL A 104 4.07 -9.42 31.32
N SER A 105 4.68 -9.76 30.19
CA SER A 105 4.88 -8.89 29.03
C SER A 105 3.70 -9.06 28.07
N TRP A 106 2.50 -8.70 28.54
CA TRP A 106 1.30 -8.74 27.71
C TRP A 106 1.14 -7.41 26.98
N LYS A 107 1.19 -7.41 25.65
CA LYS A 107 1.03 -6.19 24.84
C LYS A 107 0.06 -6.38 23.68
N LEU A 108 -1.20 -6.67 23.99
CA LEU A 108 -2.26 -5.93 23.26
C LEU A 108 -2.33 -4.50 23.82
N GLY A 109 -1.19 -3.82 23.76
CA GLY A 109 -1.00 -2.45 24.20
C GLY A 109 -1.50 -1.49 23.13
N SER A 110 -1.45 -0.19 23.39
CA SER A 110 -1.79 0.81 22.38
C SER A 110 -0.98 0.53 21.09
N PRO A 111 -1.63 0.52 19.92
CA PRO A 111 -0.94 0.29 18.65
C PRO A 111 0.19 1.30 18.44
N THR A 112 1.21 0.94 17.66
CA THR A 112 2.21 1.92 17.21
C THR A 112 1.58 2.91 16.23
N PRO A 113 2.22 4.07 15.96
CA PRO A 113 1.78 4.97 14.90
C PRO A 113 1.60 4.24 13.55
N ALA A 114 2.56 3.42 13.13
CA ALA A 114 2.48 2.63 11.91
C ALA A 114 1.28 1.66 11.86
N ILE A 115 1.04 0.88 12.93
CA ILE A 115 -0.11 -0.04 12.99
C ILE A 115 -1.43 0.74 12.89
N ARG A 116 -1.51 1.92 13.53
CA ARG A 116 -2.69 2.78 13.39
C ARG A 116 -2.84 3.32 11.98
N ALA A 117 -1.75 3.81 11.37
CA ALA A 117 -1.77 4.33 10.01
C ALA A 117 -2.34 3.29 9.04
N VAL A 118 -1.81 2.05 9.06
CA VAL A 118 -2.33 0.94 8.24
C VAL A 118 -3.80 0.64 8.51
N ALA A 119 -4.24 0.66 9.78
CA ALA A 119 -5.64 0.43 10.11
C ALA A 119 -6.55 1.56 9.58
N ILE A 120 -6.13 2.82 9.74
CA ILE A 120 -6.88 4.00 9.27
C ILE A 120 -6.97 3.98 7.73
N SER A 121 -5.86 3.72 7.05
CA SER A 121 -5.79 3.57 5.59
C SER A 121 -6.82 2.60 5.05
N ARG A 122 -7.15 1.53 5.79
CA ARG A 122 -8.21 0.61 5.39
C ARG A 122 -9.61 1.11 5.74
N VAL A 123 -9.77 1.83 6.84
CA VAL A 123 -11.07 2.37 7.24
C VAL A 123 -11.51 3.49 6.29
N VAL A 124 -10.61 4.34 5.78
CA VAL A 124 -11.00 5.47 4.90
C VAL A 124 -11.71 5.01 3.63
N HIS A 125 -11.34 3.86 3.08
CA HIS A 125 -11.98 3.26 1.90
C HIS A 125 -13.42 2.76 2.14
N GLU A 126 -13.84 2.66 3.40
CA GLU A 126 -15.17 2.19 3.78
C GLU A 126 -16.13 3.36 4.11
N LEU A 127 -15.64 4.60 3.99
CA LEU A 127 -16.38 5.81 4.33
C LEU A 127 -16.95 6.45 3.07
N ASP A 128 -18.12 7.05 3.22
CA ASP A 128 -18.66 7.93 2.20
C ASP A 128 -17.99 9.31 2.26
N ARG A 129 -18.25 10.12 1.22
CA ARG A 129 -17.71 11.48 1.11
C ARG A 129 -18.00 12.34 2.35
N GLU A 130 -19.23 12.30 2.86
CA GLU A 130 -19.62 13.14 4.01
C GLU A 130 -18.79 12.81 5.24
N ALA A 131 -18.60 11.52 5.53
CA ALA A 131 -17.75 11.07 6.62
C ALA A 131 -16.27 11.42 6.39
N LEU A 132 -15.77 11.34 5.15
CA LEU A 132 -14.39 11.73 4.83
C LEU A 132 -14.14 13.23 5.05
N ASP A 133 -15.07 14.09 4.64
CA ASP A 133 -14.97 15.55 4.78
C ASP A 133 -14.90 16.00 6.26
N GLU A 134 -15.47 15.22 7.17
CA GLU A 134 -15.42 15.49 8.61
C GLU A 134 -14.07 15.12 9.27
N ILE A 135 -13.21 14.37 8.58
CA ILE A 135 -11.93 13.90 9.14
C ILE A 135 -10.92 15.05 9.20
N PRO A 136 -10.36 15.36 10.37
CA PRO A 136 -9.30 16.37 10.47
C PRO A 136 -7.99 15.85 9.85
N ARG A 137 -7.63 16.38 8.67
CA ARG A 137 -6.43 15.99 7.90
C ARG A 137 -5.12 16.18 8.70
N ASP A 138 -5.05 17.17 9.59
CA ASP A 138 -3.89 17.46 10.44
C ASP A 138 -3.60 16.36 11.48
N LEU A 139 -4.56 15.47 11.72
CA LEU A 139 -4.41 14.32 12.61
C LEU A 139 -3.95 13.05 11.89
N LEU A 140 -3.90 13.07 10.56
CA LEU A 140 -3.47 11.96 9.72
C LEU A 140 -1.97 12.08 9.42
N SER A 141 -1.29 10.94 9.39
CA SER A 141 0.03 10.86 8.77
C SER A 141 -0.11 10.67 7.25
N ASP A 142 1.01 10.68 6.53
CA ASP A 142 1.00 10.71 5.06
C ASP A 142 0.37 9.46 4.45
N LEU A 143 0.52 8.29 5.07
CA LEU A 143 -0.05 7.04 4.58
C LEU A 143 -1.60 7.02 4.59
N PRO A 144 -2.30 7.37 5.70
CA PRO A 144 -3.74 7.54 5.66
C PRO A 144 -4.22 8.65 4.72
N LYS A 145 -3.45 9.73 4.56
CA LYS A 145 -3.80 10.82 3.63
C LYS A 145 -3.76 10.35 2.17
N SER A 146 -2.71 9.63 1.77
CA SER A 146 -2.62 9.11 0.41
C SER A 146 -3.74 8.11 0.09
N GLU A 147 -4.12 7.27 1.06
CA GLU A 147 -5.22 6.33 0.90
C GLU A 147 -6.59 7.03 0.90
N MET A 148 -6.76 8.08 1.71
CA MET A 148 -7.92 8.95 1.65
C MET A 148 -8.01 9.70 0.31
N ALA A 149 -6.87 10.01 -0.31
CA ALA A 149 -6.83 10.63 -1.63
C ALA A 149 -7.35 9.66 -2.71
N VAL A 150 -6.99 8.37 -2.61
CA VAL A 150 -7.56 7.31 -3.47
C VAL A 150 -9.06 7.18 -3.24
N ALA A 151 -9.51 7.18 -1.99
CA ALA A 151 -10.95 7.11 -1.71
C ALA A 151 -11.72 8.28 -2.36
N TYR A 152 -11.17 9.50 -2.36
CA TYR A 152 -11.76 10.62 -3.11
C TYR A 152 -11.74 10.40 -4.63
N HIS A 153 -10.61 9.93 -5.17
CA HIS A 153 -10.46 9.64 -6.59
C HIS A 153 -11.48 8.59 -7.07
N ASP A 154 -11.64 7.47 -6.34
CA ASP A 154 -12.61 6.41 -6.61
C ASP A 154 -14.07 6.92 -6.59
N MET A 155 -14.35 7.97 -5.81
CA MET A 155 -15.66 8.64 -5.78
C MET A 155 -15.85 9.66 -6.91
N GLY A 156 -14.84 9.90 -7.74
CA GLY A 156 -14.82 10.93 -8.78
C GLY A 156 -14.53 12.34 -8.27
N GLU A 157 -14.12 12.48 -7.00
CA GLU A 157 -13.74 13.75 -6.36
C GLU A 157 -12.25 14.03 -6.61
N MET A 158 -11.91 14.15 -7.89
CA MET A 158 -10.52 14.22 -8.37
C MET A 158 -9.74 15.42 -7.80
N VAL A 159 -10.39 16.57 -7.61
CA VAL A 159 -9.73 17.76 -7.04
C VAL A 159 -9.31 17.50 -5.60
N GLU A 160 -10.20 16.91 -4.79
CA GLU A 160 -9.92 16.57 -3.40
C GLU A 160 -8.81 15.52 -3.27
N GLY A 161 -8.80 14.52 -4.15
CA GLY A 161 -7.72 13.54 -4.22
C GLY A 161 -6.36 14.17 -4.56
N ILE A 162 -6.31 14.99 -5.60
CA ILE A 162 -5.09 15.69 -6.02
C ILE A 162 -4.59 16.63 -4.92
N ASP A 163 -5.45 17.46 -4.33
CA ASP A 163 -5.07 18.40 -3.27
C ASP A 163 -4.46 17.67 -2.05
N LEU A 164 -4.98 16.47 -1.74
CA LEU A 164 -4.49 15.69 -0.61
C LEU A 164 -3.16 14.98 -0.92
N LEU A 165 -2.97 14.49 -2.15
CA LEU A 165 -1.67 13.98 -2.59
C LEU A 165 -0.62 15.08 -2.70
N ASP A 166 -0.99 16.28 -3.16
CA ASP A 166 -0.09 17.43 -3.20
C ASP A 166 0.42 17.76 -1.79
N GLU A 167 -0.47 17.76 -0.78
CA GLU A 167 -0.07 17.95 0.63
C GLU A 167 0.93 16.89 1.11
N VAL A 168 0.71 15.62 0.75
CA VAL A 168 1.60 14.50 1.09
C VAL A 168 2.96 14.65 0.40
N LEU A 169 2.96 15.00 -0.88
CA LEU A 169 4.16 15.07 -1.71
C LEU A 169 4.96 16.36 -1.46
N ASP A 170 4.33 17.48 -1.09
CA ASP A 170 5.05 18.69 -0.68
C ASP A 170 5.70 18.54 0.72
N GLY A 171 5.21 17.58 1.52
CA GLY A 171 5.67 17.29 2.87
C GLY A 171 7.11 16.72 2.99
N PRO A 172 7.49 16.30 4.21
CA PRO A 172 8.86 15.84 4.52
C PRO A 172 9.21 14.46 3.92
N ARG A 173 8.21 13.66 3.56
CA ARG A 173 8.36 12.32 2.96
C ARG A 173 9.17 11.30 3.79
N GLU A 174 8.82 11.15 5.07
CA GLU A 174 9.55 10.29 6.03
C GLU A 174 8.74 9.06 6.51
N GLU A 175 7.50 8.88 6.06
CA GLU A 175 6.64 7.75 6.47
C GLU A 175 7.18 6.37 6.05
N GLU A 176 7.33 5.46 7.02
CA GLU A 176 8.07 4.18 6.90
C GLU A 176 7.50 3.21 5.85
N PHE A 177 6.18 3.27 5.62
CA PHE A 177 5.46 2.34 4.74
C PHE A 177 4.91 2.98 3.47
N LEU A 178 5.25 4.25 3.23
CA LEU A 178 4.74 4.97 2.06
C LEU A 178 5.71 4.86 0.89
N LEU A 179 5.25 4.26 -0.21
CA LEU A 179 6.03 4.13 -1.44
C LEU A 179 5.93 5.43 -2.26
N TYR A 180 6.75 6.43 -1.93
CA TYR A 180 6.71 7.74 -2.62
C TYR A 180 6.87 7.62 -4.13
N ASP A 181 7.73 6.71 -4.60
CA ASP A 181 7.88 6.44 -6.03
C ASP A 181 6.53 6.13 -6.72
N TYR A 182 5.70 5.30 -6.10
CA TYR A 182 4.36 5.00 -6.61
C TYR A 182 3.48 6.25 -6.64
N TRP A 183 3.48 7.04 -5.56
CA TRP A 183 2.63 8.22 -5.45
C TRP A 183 3.04 9.38 -6.36
N LEU A 184 4.33 9.52 -6.69
CA LEU A 184 4.78 10.48 -7.71
C LEU A 184 4.15 10.16 -9.07
N ALA A 185 4.10 8.89 -9.45
CA ALA A 185 3.51 8.46 -10.71
C ALA A 185 2.00 8.70 -10.70
N ARG A 186 1.30 8.26 -9.65
CA ARG A 186 -0.16 8.46 -9.52
C ARG A 186 -0.56 9.93 -9.49
N PHE A 187 0.21 10.78 -8.82
CA PHE A 187 -0.07 12.21 -8.80
C PHE A 187 0.03 12.84 -10.19
N ALA A 188 1.08 12.51 -10.96
CA ALA A 188 1.24 12.99 -12.32
C ALA A 188 0.11 12.50 -13.25
N GLU A 189 -0.28 11.23 -13.13
CA GLU A 189 -1.40 10.63 -13.87
C GLU A 189 -2.73 11.32 -13.54
N TRP A 190 -3.06 11.52 -12.26
CA TRP A 190 -4.29 12.21 -11.86
C TRP A 190 -4.32 13.66 -12.32
N LEU A 191 -3.17 14.35 -12.38
CA LEU A 191 -3.08 15.66 -12.99
C LEU A 191 -3.42 15.62 -14.49
N VAL A 192 -2.99 14.59 -15.23
CA VAL A 192 -3.37 14.40 -16.63
C VAL A 192 -4.88 14.15 -16.77
N GLU A 193 -5.44 13.25 -15.96
CA GLU A 193 -6.89 12.97 -15.92
C GLU A 193 -7.71 14.23 -15.62
N ALA A 194 -7.17 15.13 -14.80
CA ALA A 194 -7.77 16.42 -14.47
C ALA A 194 -7.55 17.51 -15.54
N ASP A 195 -7.09 17.17 -16.75
CA ASP A 195 -6.75 18.10 -17.85
C ASP A 195 -5.65 19.12 -17.46
N ARG A 196 -4.69 18.69 -16.63
CA ARG A 196 -3.53 19.47 -16.17
C ARG A 196 -2.17 18.82 -16.53
N PRO A 197 -1.96 18.34 -17.78
CA PRO A 197 -0.73 17.64 -18.15
C PRO A 197 0.53 18.49 -18.02
N LYS A 198 0.42 19.82 -18.19
CA LYS A 198 1.58 20.70 -18.04
C LYS A 198 2.09 20.76 -16.60
N GLU A 199 1.17 20.68 -15.64
CA GLU A 199 1.53 20.67 -14.23
C GLU A 199 2.14 19.34 -13.81
N ALA A 200 1.64 18.23 -14.36
CA ALA A 200 2.25 16.91 -14.20
C ALA A 200 3.70 16.88 -14.71
N GLU A 201 3.94 17.45 -15.90
CA GLU A 201 5.27 17.59 -16.48
C GLU A 201 6.18 18.43 -15.59
N ASP A 202 5.73 19.64 -15.20
CA ASP A 202 6.52 20.56 -14.37
C ASP A 202 6.86 19.94 -13.00
N PHE A 203 5.93 19.20 -12.41
CA PHE A 203 6.13 18.45 -11.17
C PHE A 203 7.22 17.36 -11.32
N LEU A 204 7.09 16.50 -12.33
CA LEU A 204 8.05 15.41 -12.54
C LEU A 204 9.45 15.94 -12.88
N LEU A 205 9.55 17.04 -13.62
CA LEU A 205 10.82 17.70 -13.93
C LEU A 205 11.47 18.28 -12.66
N ASP A 206 10.71 18.95 -11.80
CA ASP A 206 11.22 19.44 -10.52
C ASP A 206 11.69 18.30 -9.61
N GLU A 207 10.93 17.20 -9.55
CA GLU A 207 11.32 16.00 -8.80
C GLU A 207 12.57 15.33 -9.36
N TYR A 208 12.82 15.41 -10.67
CA TYR A 208 14.06 14.89 -11.27
C TYR A 208 15.26 15.76 -10.88
N ASP A 209 15.09 17.09 -10.93
CA ASP A 209 16.14 18.05 -10.58
C ASP A 209 16.41 18.07 -9.06
N ASN A 210 15.39 17.82 -8.24
CA ASN A 210 15.41 17.91 -6.78
C ASN A 210 14.76 16.68 -6.10
N PRO A 211 15.30 15.46 -6.28
CA PRO A 211 14.64 14.23 -5.83
C PRO A 211 14.51 14.14 -4.30
N ARG A 212 13.30 13.79 -3.83
CA ARG A 212 12.98 13.60 -2.40
C ARG A 212 12.39 12.22 -2.15
N ALA A 213 13.03 11.43 -1.29
CA ALA A 213 12.65 10.05 -0.93
C ALA A 213 12.64 9.04 -2.10
N VAL A 214 13.13 9.45 -3.27
CA VAL A 214 13.29 8.62 -4.49
C VAL A 214 14.62 8.95 -5.15
N GLU A 215 15.07 8.09 -6.05
CA GLU A 215 16.26 8.32 -6.86
C GLU A 215 15.91 9.00 -8.19
N ALA A 216 16.82 9.82 -8.71
CA ALA A 216 16.60 10.55 -9.98
C ALA A 216 16.28 9.63 -11.16
N HIS A 217 16.86 8.42 -11.20
CA HIS A 217 16.56 7.44 -12.26
C HIS A 217 15.10 6.95 -12.21
N GLN A 218 14.51 6.87 -11.01
CA GLN A 218 13.11 6.46 -10.84
C GLN A 218 12.16 7.56 -11.30
N VAL A 219 12.53 8.83 -11.10
CA VAL A 219 11.77 9.95 -11.67
C VAL A 219 11.92 9.99 -13.20
N ALA A 220 13.10 9.72 -13.74
CA ALA A 220 13.32 9.61 -15.18
C ALA A 220 12.48 8.49 -15.82
N GLN A 221 12.26 7.37 -15.12
CA GLN A 221 11.33 6.32 -15.56
C GLN A 221 9.89 6.83 -15.68
N LYS A 222 9.44 7.67 -14.74
CA LYS A 222 8.10 8.29 -14.77
C LYS A 222 7.98 9.32 -15.88
N LEU A 223 8.99 10.15 -16.10
CA LEU A 223 9.01 11.09 -17.23
C LEU A 223 8.95 10.35 -18.56
N ALA A 224 9.71 9.26 -18.72
CA ALA A 224 9.64 8.44 -19.92
C ALA A 224 8.23 7.86 -20.13
N ALA A 225 7.62 7.26 -19.10
CA ALA A 225 6.25 6.75 -19.18
C ALA A 225 5.24 7.86 -19.50
N PHE A 226 5.32 8.99 -18.78
CA PHE A 226 4.48 10.17 -18.98
C PHE A 226 4.46 10.65 -20.44
N TYR A 227 5.64 10.86 -21.05
CA TYR A 227 5.69 11.31 -22.45
C TYR A 227 5.19 10.24 -23.43
N LEU A 228 5.35 8.95 -23.13
CA LEU A 228 4.78 7.88 -23.95
C LEU A 228 3.25 7.91 -23.90
N ASP A 229 2.66 8.10 -22.74
CA ASP A 229 1.21 8.20 -22.55
C ASP A 229 0.64 9.46 -23.21
N GLN A 230 1.40 10.55 -23.26
CA GLN A 230 1.05 11.76 -24.01
C GLN A 230 1.23 11.62 -25.54
N GLY A 231 1.74 10.48 -26.03
CA GLY A 231 2.00 10.25 -27.45
C GLY A 231 3.18 11.07 -28.00
N ASP A 232 4.16 11.38 -27.14
CA ASP A 232 5.35 12.17 -27.45
C ASP A 232 6.64 11.32 -27.34
N PRO A 233 6.89 10.42 -28.31
CA PRO A 233 8.05 9.53 -28.26
C PRO A 233 9.39 10.29 -28.37
N ASP A 234 9.40 11.52 -28.91
CA ASP A 234 10.62 12.33 -29.05
C ASP A 234 11.13 12.78 -27.67
N ASN A 235 10.23 13.29 -26.81
CA ASN A 235 10.59 13.61 -25.44
C ASN A 235 10.81 12.35 -24.59
N ALA A 236 10.04 11.29 -24.81
CA ALA A 236 10.25 10.01 -24.13
C ALA A 236 11.66 9.44 -24.38
N GLU A 237 12.19 9.55 -25.60
CA GLU A 237 13.54 9.09 -25.95
C GLU A 237 14.62 9.71 -25.07
N THR A 238 14.49 10.99 -24.72
CA THR A 238 15.42 11.68 -23.82
C THR A 238 15.48 10.97 -22.47
N TRP A 239 14.33 10.69 -21.88
CA TRP A 239 14.24 10.08 -20.55
C TRP A 239 14.55 8.59 -20.55
N VAL A 240 14.19 7.85 -21.61
CA VAL A 240 14.61 6.46 -21.81
C VAL A 240 16.15 6.37 -21.85
N ASN A 241 16.82 7.28 -22.53
CA ASN A 241 18.29 7.30 -22.57
C ASN A 241 18.88 7.59 -21.18
N VAL A 242 18.32 8.55 -20.44
CA VAL A 242 18.74 8.86 -19.06
C VAL A 242 18.59 7.64 -18.15
N THR A 243 17.46 6.93 -18.21
CA THR A 243 17.26 5.74 -17.36
C THR A 243 18.26 4.63 -17.67
N LEU A 244 18.54 4.38 -18.95
CA LEU A 244 19.53 3.39 -19.40
C LEU A 244 20.98 3.77 -19.05
N GLU A 245 21.31 5.06 -19.02
CA GLU A 245 22.62 5.54 -18.60
C GLU A 245 22.84 5.38 -17.09
N GLN A 246 21.79 5.57 -16.28
CA GLN A 246 21.86 5.51 -14.82
C GLN A 246 21.73 4.08 -14.28
N ASP A 247 20.90 3.24 -14.90
CA ASP A 247 20.70 1.83 -14.55
C ASP A 247 20.49 0.96 -15.80
N GLY A 248 21.59 0.63 -16.46
CA GLY A 248 21.60 -0.13 -17.71
C GLY A 248 21.32 -1.63 -17.57
N GLU A 249 21.13 -2.14 -16.35
CA GLU A 249 20.75 -3.54 -16.09
C GLU A 249 19.29 -3.67 -15.59
N ASN A 250 18.57 -2.55 -15.48
CA ASN A 250 17.16 -2.58 -15.12
C ASN A 250 16.29 -3.09 -16.28
N PRO A 251 15.54 -4.19 -16.10
CA PRO A 251 14.62 -4.67 -17.14
C PRO A 251 13.54 -3.64 -17.50
N PHE A 252 13.10 -2.81 -16.55
CA PHE A 252 12.06 -1.80 -16.78
C PHE A 252 12.52 -0.71 -17.75
N ASN A 253 13.80 -0.33 -17.74
CA ASN A 253 14.32 0.69 -18.65
C ASN A 253 14.30 0.22 -20.11
N TYR A 254 14.55 -1.07 -20.34
CA TYR A 254 14.42 -1.68 -21.66
C TYR A 254 12.97 -1.92 -22.08
N TYR A 255 12.07 -2.13 -21.11
CA TYR A 255 10.63 -2.14 -21.37
C TYR A 255 10.14 -0.78 -21.88
N LEU A 256 10.54 0.32 -21.23
CA LEU A 256 10.23 1.68 -21.68
C LEU A 256 10.80 1.96 -23.08
N GLN A 257 12.04 1.55 -23.36
CA GLN A 257 12.62 1.62 -24.71
C GLN A 257 11.82 0.80 -25.74
N GLY A 258 11.37 -0.39 -25.36
CA GLY A 258 10.51 -1.23 -26.17
C GLY A 258 9.19 -0.54 -26.49
N LEU A 259 8.48 -0.01 -25.48
CA LEU A 259 7.23 0.73 -25.62
C LEU A 259 7.38 1.96 -26.51
N MET A 260 8.45 2.73 -26.33
CA MET A 260 8.77 3.90 -27.17
C MET A 260 8.90 3.51 -28.65
N HIS A 261 9.63 2.44 -28.96
CA HIS A 261 9.72 1.97 -30.33
C HIS A 261 8.41 1.35 -30.83
N HIS A 262 7.63 0.76 -29.95
CA HIS A 262 6.33 0.17 -30.26
C HIS A 262 5.31 1.25 -30.65
N SER A 263 5.24 2.36 -29.91
CA SER A 263 4.36 3.49 -30.23
C SER A 263 4.72 4.17 -31.56
N MET A 264 5.99 4.07 -31.98
CA MET A 264 6.47 4.52 -33.29
C MET A 264 6.36 3.46 -34.41
N GLU A 265 5.68 2.33 -34.19
CA GLU A 265 5.59 1.19 -35.11
C GLU A 265 6.96 0.66 -35.58
N SER A 266 8.01 0.89 -34.79
CA SER A 266 9.37 0.41 -35.05
C SER A 266 9.54 -1.01 -34.52
N TRP A 267 8.77 -1.95 -35.09
CA TRP A 267 8.60 -3.32 -34.60
C TRP A 267 9.89 -4.05 -34.25
N GLU A 268 10.90 -3.99 -35.13
CA GLU A 268 12.19 -4.66 -34.91
C GLU A 268 12.92 -4.12 -33.67
N LYS A 269 12.86 -2.80 -33.45
CA LYS A 269 13.48 -2.16 -32.29
C LYS A 269 12.67 -2.40 -31.02
N ALA A 270 11.34 -2.42 -31.13
CA ALA A 270 10.44 -2.73 -30.02
C ALA A 270 10.68 -4.15 -29.49
N ILE A 271 10.70 -5.14 -30.40
CA ILE A 271 11.03 -6.54 -30.10
C ILE A 271 12.40 -6.64 -29.42
N ALA A 272 13.43 -5.97 -29.97
CA ALA A 272 14.76 -5.99 -29.40
C ALA A 272 14.81 -5.40 -27.97
N GLY A 273 14.03 -4.34 -27.70
CA GLY A 273 13.87 -3.76 -26.37
C GLY A 273 13.26 -4.76 -25.38
N TYR A 274 12.13 -5.38 -25.74
CA TYR A 274 11.44 -6.35 -24.88
C TYR A 274 12.26 -7.63 -24.65
N GLU A 275 12.95 -8.15 -25.66
CA GLU A 275 13.85 -9.31 -25.50
C GLU A 275 15.00 -8.98 -24.55
N LYS A 276 15.54 -7.76 -24.62
CA LYS A 276 16.59 -7.30 -23.72
C LYS A 276 16.07 -7.12 -22.29
N ALA A 277 14.86 -6.60 -22.12
CA ALA A 277 14.18 -6.52 -20.83
C ALA A 277 14.01 -7.91 -20.19
N LEU A 278 13.52 -8.90 -20.95
CA LEU A 278 13.37 -10.29 -20.49
C LEU A 278 14.70 -10.90 -20.03
N ASN A 279 15.78 -10.65 -20.78
CA ASN A 279 17.11 -11.14 -20.42
C ASN A 279 17.62 -10.56 -19.08
N TYR A 280 17.32 -9.28 -18.79
CA TYR A 280 17.68 -8.69 -17.49
C TYR A 280 16.74 -9.14 -16.36
N ALA A 281 15.47 -9.38 -16.65
CA ALA A 281 14.48 -9.88 -15.69
C ALA A 281 14.86 -11.29 -15.16
N ASP A 282 15.59 -12.09 -15.93
CA ASP A 282 16.11 -13.40 -15.48
C ASP A 282 17.08 -13.32 -14.30
N ASN A 283 17.64 -12.14 -14.00
CA ASN A 283 18.51 -11.93 -12.85
C ASN A 283 17.75 -11.67 -11.53
N TYR A 284 16.43 -11.47 -11.58
CA TYR A 284 15.59 -11.17 -10.43
C TYR A 284 15.09 -12.43 -9.72
N ARG A 285 14.65 -12.30 -8.46
CA ARG A 285 14.09 -13.44 -7.69
C ARG A 285 12.75 -13.86 -8.29
N GLU A 286 12.43 -15.15 -8.17
CA GLU A 286 11.23 -15.76 -8.79
C GLU A 286 9.93 -14.99 -8.51
N GLN A 287 9.67 -14.60 -7.25
CA GLN A 287 8.46 -13.85 -6.86
C GLN A 287 8.38 -12.43 -7.46
N GLU A 288 9.51 -11.78 -7.72
CA GLU A 288 9.58 -10.45 -8.33
C GLU A 288 9.56 -10.53 -9.87
N ARG A 289 9.93 -11.70 -10.42
CA ARG A 289 10.10 -11.96 -11.84
C ARG A 289 8.79 -12.34 -12.53
N GLU A 290 7.90 -13.08 -11.87
CA GLU A 290 6.70 -13.64 -12.51
C GLU A 290 5.82 -12.59 -13.19
N ALA A 291 5.33 -11.58 -12.43
CA ALA A 291 4.45 -10.54 -12.97
C ALA A 291 5.14 -9.68 -14.05
N MET A 292 6.42 -9.36 -13.85
CA MET A 292 7.20 -8.60 -14.83
C MET A 292 7.38 -9.39 -16.14
N VAL A 293 7.72 -10.68 -16.04
CA VAL A 293 7.93 -11.54 -17.22
C VAL A 293 6.64 -11.75 -17.98
N GLU A 294 5.50 -11.90 -17.30
CA GLU A 294 4.18 -11.96 -17.92
C GLU A 294 3.91 -10.70 -18.75
N MET A 295 3.99 -9.52 -18.13
CA MET A 295 3.83 -8.22 -18.81
C MET A 295 4.78 -8.07 -20.01
N LEU A 296 6.06 -8.44 -19.86
CA LEU A 296 7.06 -8.35 -20.93
C LEU A 296 6.77 -9.32 -22.09
N GLN A 297 6.30 -10.53 -21.79
CA GLN A 297 5.95 -11.53 -22.80
C GLN A 297 4.72 -11.09 -23.60
N GLU A 298 3.72 -10.53 -22.94
CA GLU A 298 2.53 -9.99 -23.61
C GLU A 298 2.92 -8.85 -24.57
N ALA A 299 3.71 -7.89 -24.10
CA ALA A 299 4.21 -6.80 -24.93
C ALA A 299 5.04 -7.30 -26.13
N LEU A 300 5.90 -8.31 -25.91
CA LEU A 300 6.70 -8.93 -26.96
C LEU A 300 5.85 -9.64 -28.01
N GLU A 301 4.85 -10.42 -27.60
CA GLU A 301 3.98 -11.14 -28.53
C GLU A 301 3.10 -10.18 -29.34
N ARG A 302 2.60 -9.09 -28.74
CA ARG A 302 1.92 -8.00 -29.46
C ARG A 302 2.82 -7.36 -30.52
N ALA A 303 4.04 -7.01 -30.15
CA ALA A 303 5.00 -6.42 -31.08
C ALA A 303 5.37 -7.36 -32.23
N LYS A 304 5.54 -8.67 -31.97
CA LYS A 304 5.74 -9.70 -33.01
C LYS A 304 4.53 -9.83 -33.93
N ALA A 305 3.33 -9.66 -33.40
CA ALA A 305 2.08 -9.67 -34.14
C ALA A 305 1.79 -8.34 -34.86
N GLN A 306 2.62 -7.31 -34.69
CA GLN A 306 2.39 -5.94 -35.19
C GLN A 306 1.04 -5.35 -34.73
N GLN A 307 0.65 -5.69 -33.51
CA GLN A 307 -0.51 -5.10 -32.84
C GLN A 307 -0.06 -3.83 -32.10
N PRO A 308 -0.91 -2.80 -31.95
CA PRO A 308 -0.55 -1.62 -31.16
C PRO A 308 -0.28 -1.99 -29.70
N VAL A 309 0.40 -1.09 -28.98
CA VAL A 309 0.47 -1.12 -27.52
C VAL A 309 -0.97 -1.17 -27.01
N GLU A 310 -1.24 -2.03 -26.03
CA GLU A 310 -2.54 -2.06 -25.37
C GLU A 310 -2.77 -0.71 -24.71
N GLU A 311 -3.81 0.02 -25.12
CA GLU A 311 -4.36 1.08 -24.28
C GLU A 311 -4.80 0.37 -23.00
N THR A 312 -4.17 0.67 -21.88
CA THR A 312 -4.64 0.21 -20.58
C THR A 312 -6.09 0.68 -20.46
N GLU A 313 -7.05 -0.23 -20.62
CA GLU A 313 -8.43 0.05 -20.27
C GLU A 313 -8.41 0.47 -18.80
N GLU A 314 -8.78 1.73 -18.55
CA GLU A 314 -8.92 2.36 -17.24
C GLU A 314 -9.50 1.35 -16.23
N ALA A 315 -8.71 1.01 -15.21
CA ALA A 315 -9.09 0.11 -14.12
C ALA A 315 -9.25 0.89 -12.83
#